data_AF-A0A927P7H4-F1
#
_entry.id   AF-A0A927P7H4-F1
#
_cell.length_a   1.000
_cell.length_b   1.000
_cell.length_c   1.000
_cell.angle_alpha   90.00
_cell.angle_beta   90.00
_cell.angle_gamma   90.00
#
_symmetry.space_group_name_H-M   'P 1'
#
loop_
_entity.id
_entity.type
_entity.pdbx_description
1 polymer ?
#
loop_
_entity_poly.entity_id
_entity_poly.type
_entity_poly.pdbx_seq_one_letter_code
_entity_poly.pdbx_strand_id
1 'polypeptide(L)'
;MLTAIAIPVFTAQLEKSREATDQANLRSAYAEQMTNLLTWDGTSTITPITVTSKQTQPNWQSNNNASAIMIADGINGSNGQSGFSATAKTGGATWEIGADTTNMKITCK
;
A
#
# COMPACT_ATOMS: atom_id res chain seq x y z
N MET A 1 -14.50 16.80 -34.14
CA MET A 1 -15.02 16.48 -32.78
C MET A 1 -14.31 15.21 -32.31
N LEU A 2 -13.41 15.31 -31.34
CA LEU A 2 -12.62 14.19 -30.77
C LEU A 2 -12.71 14.14 -29.23
N THR A 3 -13.72 14.80 -28.65
CA THR A 3 -13.90 14.91 -27.20
C THR A 3 -14.48 13.63 -26.57
N ALA A 4 -15.08 12.74 -27.38
CA ALA A 4 -15.73 11.53 -26.89
C ALA A 4 -14.75 10.44 -26.41
N ILE A 5 -13.56 10.33 -27.03
CA ILE A 5 -12.54 9.34 -26.64
C ILE A 5 -11.63 9.86 -25.52
N ALA A 6 -11.51 11.18 -25.40
CA ALA A 6 -10.58 11.81 -24.45
C ALA A 6 -11.05 11.68 -23.00
N ILE A 7 -12.35 11.85 -22.71
CA ILE A 7 -12.89 11.79 -21.34
C ILE A 7 -12.68 10.40 -20.69
N PRO A 8 -13.00 9.26 -21.35
CA PRO A 8 -12.72 7.95 -20.78
C PRO A 8 -11.23 7.69 -20.53
N VAL A 9 -10.36 8.15 -21.46
CA VAL A 9 -8.91 7.94 -21.37
C VAL A 9 -8.31 8.74 -20.22
N PHE A 10 -8.65 10.03 -20.09
CA PHE A 10 -8.17 10.85 -18.98
C PHE A 10 -8.63 10.33 -17.63
N THR A 11 -9.87 9.85 -17.53
CA THR A 11 -10.42 9.30 -16.29
C THR A 11 -9.65 8.04 -15.86
N ALA A 12 -9.34 7.14 -16.79
CA ALA A 12 -8.54 5.94 -16.50
C ALA A 12 -7.09 6.26 -16.10
N GLN A 13 -6.48 7.29 -16.72
CA GLN A 13 -5.12 7.72 -16.37
C GLN A 13 -5.07 8.43 -15.01
N LEU A 14 -6.09 9.21 -14.67
CA LEU A 14 -6.21 9.83 -13.35
C LEU A 14 -6.33 8.77 -12.25
N GLU A 15 -7.14 7.73 -12.46
CA GLU A 15 -7.28 6.66 -11.47
C GLU A 15 -5.95 5.90 -11.25
N LYS A 16 -5.25 5.55 -12.33
CA LYS A 16 -3.91 4.94 -12.23
C LYS A 16 -2.90 5.83 -11.51
N SER A 17 -2.99 7.15 -11.68
CA SER A 17 -2.12 8.10 -10.97
C SER A 17 -2.42 8.15 -9.46
N ARG A 18 -3.70 8.05 -9.10
CA ARG A 18 -4.14 7.97 -7.69
C ARG A 18 -3.66 6.67 -7.05
N GLU A 19 -3.76 5.55 -7.77
CA GLU A 19 -3.22 4.27 -7.31
C GLU A 19 -1.70 4.28 -7.13
N ALA A 20 -0.96 4.84 -8.09
CA ALA A 20 0.49 4.97 -7.97
C ALA A 20 0.89 5.83 -6.76
N THR A 21 0.09 6.85 -6.45
CA THR A 21 0.26 7.69 -5.26
C THR A 21 0.00 6.89 -3.99
N ASP A 22 -1.09 6.11 -3.94
CA ASP A 22 -1.39 5.23 -2.80
C ASP A 22 -0.29 4.21 -2.57
N GLN A 23 0.20 3.57 -3.64
CA GLN A 23 1.30 2.63 -3.57
C GLN A 23 2.58 3.29 -3.05
N ALA A 24 2.91 4.50 -3.50
CA ALA A 24 4.07 5.24 -3.00
C ALA A 24 3.93 5.61 -1.53
N ASN A 25 2.75 6.10 -1.10
CA ASN A 25 2.49 6.43 0.30
C ASN A 25 2.61 5.18 1.21
N LEU A 26 2.08 4.04 0.75
CA LEU A 26 2.20 2.76 1.46
C LEU A 26 3.65 2.28 1.53
N ARG A 27 4.46 2.47 0.47
CA ARG A 27 5.90 2.15 0.50
C ARG A 27 6.64 2.98 1.54
N SER A 28 6.37 4.28 1.60
CA SER A 28 6.99 5.17 2.58
C SER A 28 6.62 4.77 4.01
N ALA A 29 5.33 4.55 4.28
CA ALA A 29 4.85 4.11 5.60
C ALA A 29 5.42 2.75 6.01
N TYR A 30 5.51 1.80 5.06
CA TYR A 30 6.15 0.51 5.30
C TYR A 30 7.62 0.67 5.70
N ALA A 31 8.40 1.48 4.97
CA ALA A 31 9.81 1.68 5.24
C ALA A 31 10.06 2.38 6.59
N GLU A 32 9.22 3.37 6.93
CA GLU A 32 9.25 4.02 8.22
C GLU A 32 8.95 3.02 9.35
N GLN A 33 7.89 2.23 9.20
CA GLN A 33 7.51 1.26 10.22
C GLN A 33 8.53 0.11 10.35
N MET A 34 9.18 -0.27 9.26
CA MET A 34 10.29 -1.22 9.27
C MET A 34 11.48 -0.67 10.05
N THR A 35 11.78 0.62 9.90
CA THR A 35 12.85 1.27 10.68
C THR A 35 12.50 1.27 12.17
N ASN A 36 11.27 1.65 12.52
CA ASN A 36 10.79 1.63 13.90
C ASN A 36 10.88 0.24 14.53
N LEU A 37 10.51 -0.79 13.78
CA LEU A 37 10.61 -2.19 14.21
C LEU A 37 12.06 -2.64 14.38
N LEU A 38 12.96 -2.23 13.50
CA LEU A 38 14.38 -2.60 13.59
C LEU A 38 15.09 -1.90 14.75
N THR A 39 14.69 -0.67 15.08
CA THR A 39 15.24 0.10 16.22
C THR A 39 14.53 -0.19 17.54
N TRP A 40 13.57 -1.13 17.54
CA TRP A 40 12.74 -1.40 18.69
C TRP A 40 13.52 -2.06 19.83
N ASP A 41 13.35 -1.55 21.04
CA ASP A 41 14.14 -1.92 22.23
C ASP A 41 13.48 -2.99 23.12
N GLY A 42 12.30 -3.49 22.73
CA GLY A 42 11.57 -4.49 23.51
C GLY A 42 10.56 -3.93 24.51
N THR A 43 10.60 -2.63 24.80
CA THR A 43 9.84 -2.05 25.93
C THR A 43 8.77 -1.05 25.52
N SER A 44 8.95 -0.37 24.38
CA SER A 44 8.01 0.65 23.88
C SER A 44 6.93 0.07 22.97
N THR A 45 5.79 0.74 22.78
CA THR A 45 4.81 0.33 21.76
C THR A 45 5.10 1.04 20.44
N ILE A 46 5.24 0.29 19.35
CA ILE A 46 5.36 0.88 18.01
C ILE A 46 3.98 1.35 17.57
N THR A 47 3.83 2.65 17.34
CA THR A 47 2.54 3.24 16.91
C THR A 47 2.29 2.93 15.43
N PRO A 48 1.09 2.48 15.04
CA PRO A 48 0.76 2.24 13.64
C PRO A 48 0.74 3.54 12.82
N ILE A 49 1.21 3.47 11.58
CA ILE A 49 1.19 4.60 10.65
C ILE A 49 -0.08 4.50 9.79
N THR A 50 -0.83 5.59 9.72
CA THR A 50 -2.06 5.64 8.94
C THR A 50 -1.83 6.25 7.57
N VAL A 51 -2.20 5.53 6.51
CA VAL A 51 -2.16 6.02 5.13
C VAL A 51 -3.58 6.14 4.60
N THR A 52 -3.97 7.30 4.07
CA THR A 52 -5.30 7.52 3.50
C THR A 52 -5.32 7.24 2.01
N SER A 53 -6.31 6.46 1.56
CA SER A 53 -6.53 6.19 0.13
C SER A 53 -6.84 7.43 -0.67
N LYS A 54 -6.21 7.52 -1.83
CA LYS A 54 -6.45 8.50 -2.87
C LYS A 54 -7.32 7.89 -3.95
N GLN A 55 -7.19 6.62 -4.32
CA GLN A 55 -8.02 6.00 -5.36
C GLN A 55 -9.54 6.11 -5.06
N THR A 56 -10.34 6.04 -6.11
CA THR A 56 -11.81 6.18 -6.03
C THR A 56 -12.55 4.93 -6.50
N GLN A 57 -11.90 4.11 -7.33
CA GLN A 57 -12.46 2.88 -7.84
C GLN A 57 -12.03 1.68 -7.00
N PRO A 58 -12.91 0.68 -6.81
CA PRO A 58 -12.58 -0.52 -6.08
C PRO A 58 -11.58 -1.36 -6.87
N ASN A 59 -10.70 -2.07 -6.16
CA ASN A 59 -9.60 -2.85 -6.74
C ASN A 59 -8.56 -2.01 -7.47
N TRP A 60 -7.36 -2.57 -7.60
CA TRP A 60 -6.27 -1.95 -8.34
C TRP A 60 -6.52 -2.07 -9.85
N GLN A 61 -6.91 -0.97 -10.49
CA GLN A 61 -7.09 -0.87 -11.94
C GLN A 61 -5.76 -1.04 -12.69
N SER A 62 -4.63 -0.78 -12.02
CA SER A 62 -3.29 -1.03 -12.54
C SER A 62 -2.94 -2.52 -12.65
N ASN A 63 -3.58 -3.41 -11.88
CA ASN A 63 -3.26 -4.83 -11.82
C ASN A 63 -4.49 -5.71 -12.10
N ASN A 64 -5.08 -5.58 -13.29
CA ASN A 64 -6.23 -6.39 -13.75
C ASN A 64 -7.35 -6.51 -12.70
N ASN A 65 -7.69 -5.42 -12.00
CA ASN A 65 -8.70 -5.37 -10.94
C ASN A 65 -8.42 -6.32 -9.76
N ALA A 66 -7.15 -6.49 -9.39
CA ALA A 66 -6.76 -7.24 -8.21
C ALA A 66 -7.22 -6.54 -6.92
N SER A 67 -7.68 -7.34 -5.95
CA SER A 67 -8.06 -6.84 -4.62
C SER A 67 -6.85 -6.41 -3.78
N ALA A 68 -5.64 -6.89 -4.09
CA ALA A 68 -4.41 -6.54 -3.39
C ALA A 68 -3.26 -6.29 -4.36
N ILE A 69 -2.30 -5.46 -3.94
CA ILE A 69 -1.06 -5.20 -4.67
C ILE A 69 0.14 -5.44 -3.73
N MET A 70 1.24 -5.92 -4.31
CA MET A 70 2.52 -6.01 -3.61
C MET A 70 3.16 -4.62 -3.55
N ILE A 71 3.47 -4.16 -2.33
CA ILE A 71 4.05 -2.86 -2.06
C ILE A 71 5.57 -2.98 -1.90
N ALA A 72 6.03 -4.07 -1.26
CA ALA A 72 7.44 -4.44 -1.16
C ALA A 72 7.63 -5.91 -1.57
N ASP A 73 8.66 -6.17 -2.39
CA ASP A 73 9.12 -7.53 -2.67
C ASP A 73 9.69 -8.12 -1.37
N GLY A 74 9.39 -9.38 -1.08
CA GLY A 74 10.19 -10.10 -0.08
C GLY A 74 11.63 -10.20 -0.59
N ILE A 75 12.63 -10.31 0.28
CA ILE A 75 13.97 -10.67 -0.18
C ILE A 75 13.89 -12.10 -0.73
N ASN A 76 13.73 -12.25 -2.05
CA ASN A 76 13.58 -13.54 -2.70
C ASN A 76 14.84 -14.39 -2.43
N GLY A 77 14.70 -15.43 -1.61
CA GLY A 77 15.78 -16.38 -1.30
C GLY A 77 15.71 -17.06 0.07
N SER A 78 14.93 -16.55 1.02
CA SER A 78 14.92 -17.08 2.40
C SER A 78 13.50 -17.31 2.93
N ASN A 79 13.13 -18.57 3.15
CA ASN A 79 12.09 -19.01 4.10
C ASN A 79 10.76 -18.21 4.14
N GLY A 80 9.90 -18.34 3.12
CA GLY A 80 8.45 -18.08 3.28
C GLY A 80 8.04 -16.67 3.74
N GLN A 81 8.87 -15.65 3.52
CA GLN A 81 8.50 -14.26 3.78
C GLN A 81 7.53 -13.77 2.69
N SER A 82 6.23 -13.80 2.99
CA SER A 82 5.22 -13.14 2.19
C SER A 82 5.52 -11.63 2.14
N GLY A 83 5.77 -11.08 0.95
CA GLY A 83 5.99 -9.64 0.78
C GLY A 83 4.84 -8.79 1.35
N PHE A 84 5.12 -7.52 1.62
CA PHE A 84 4.11 -6.60 2.17
C PHE A 84 3.10 -6.25 1.07
N SER A 85 1.84 -6.59 1.30
CA SER A 85 0.74 -6.31 0.39
C SER A 85 -0.35 -5.47 1.06
N ALA A 86 -1.08 -4.72 0.24
CA ALA A 86 -2.19 -3.89 0.69
C ALA A 86 -3.43 -4.17 -0.15
N THR A 87 -4.56 -4.40 0.52
CA THR A 87 -5.87 -4.49 -0.11
C THR A 87 -6.29 -3.12 -0.62
N ALA A 88 -6.89 -3.03 -1.81
CA ALA A 88 -7.40 -1.77 -2.33
C ALA A 88 -8.42 -1.14 -1.36
N LYS A 89 -8.27 0.16 -1.10
CA LYS A 89 -9.20 0.97 -0.30
C LYS A 89 -9.56 2.21 -1.10
N THR A 90 -10.79 2.67 -0.99
CA THR A 90 -11.30 3.78 -1.81
C THR A 90 -11.93 4.86 -0.94
N GLY A 91 -12.14 6.04 -1.53
CA GLY A 91 -12.99 7.05 -0.92
C GLY A 91 -12.46 7.63 0.39
N GLY A 92 -11.14 7.59 0.60
CA GLY A 92 -10.52 8.10 1.84
C GLY A 92 -10.47 7.09 2.98
N ALA A 93 -10.83 5.83 2.75
CA ALA A 93 -10.53 4.76 3.70
C ALA A 93 -9.02 4.66 3.96
N THR A 94 -8.65 4.23 5.16
CA THR A 94 -7.26 4.28 5.64
C THR A 94 -6.66 2.89 5.79
N TRP A 95 -5.39 2.73 5.44
CA TRP A 95 -4.57 1.60 5.82
C TRP A 95 -3.85 1.89 7.12
N GLU A 96 -3.84 0.92 8.02
CA GLU A 96 -3.02 0.96 9.23
C GLU A 96 -1.81 0.06 9.05
N ILE A 97 -0.64 0.68 9.04
CA ILE A 97 0.65 -0.01 8.90
C ILE A 97 1.19 -0.26 10.30
N GLY A 98 0.97 -1.48 10.79
CA GLY A 98 1.40 -1.93 12.10
C GLY A 98 2.68 -2.76 12.04
N ALA A 99 3.40 -2.83 13.16
CA ALA A 99 4.52 -3.74 13.32
C ALA A 99 4.14 -4.90 14.26
N ASP A 100 4.43 -6.13 13.83
CA ASP A 100 4.43 -7.31 14.68
C ASP A 100 5.85 -7.53 15.20
N THR A 101 6.06 -7.20 16.46
CA THR A 101 7.35 -7.32 17.15
C THR A 101 7.72 -8.75 17.50
N THR A 102 6.76 -9.68 17.52
CA THR A 102 7.01 -11.10 17.81
C THR A 102 7.57 -11.81 16.59
N ASN A 103 6.96 -11.54 15.43
CA ASN A 103 7.35 -12.17 14.17
C ASN A 103 8.33 -11.32 13.35
N MET A 104 8.70 -10.14 13.84
CA MET A 104 9.52 -9.15 13.14
C MET A 104 9.00 -8.85 11.73
N LYS A 105 7.69 -8.59 11.62
CA LYS A 105 6.99 -8.35 10.34
C LYS A 105 6.16 -7.08 10.38
N ILE A 106 6.03 -6.43 9.23
CA ILE A 106 5.10 -5.31 9.04
C ILE A 106 3.77 -5.85 8.52
N THR A 107 2.67 -5.31 9.04
CA THR A 107 1.31 -5.72 8.74
C THR A 107 0.52 -4.53 8.19
N CYS A 108 -0.40 -4.79 7.27
CA CYS A 108 -1.34 -3.80 6.74
C CYS A 108 -2.75 -4.23 7.13
N LYS A 109 -3.54 -3.33 7.71
CA LYS A 109 -4.97 -3.54 8.00
C LYS A 109 -5.83 -2.50 7.33
#